data_AF-A0AAU0M7S7-F1
#
_entry.id   AF-A0AAU0M7S7-F1
#
_cell.length_a   1.000
_cell.length_b   1.000
_cell.length_c   1.000
_cell.angle_alpha   90.00
_cell.angle_beta   90.00
_cell.angle_gamma   90.00
#
_symmetry.space_group_name_H-M   'P 1'
#
loop_
_entity.id
_entity.type
_entity.pdbx_description
1 polymer ?
#
loop_
_entity_poly.entity_id
_entity_poly.type
_entity_poly.pdbx_seq_one_letter_code
_entity_poly.pdbx_strand_id
1 'polypeptide(L)'
;MPTAGAPRNLSEGPGEDGRVREVIIIGSGPTGYTAAIYTARAGLAPLVFEGALDAGGALMNTTEVENFPGFPDAILGPDLMDNLRSQAEKFGAELVTDDDTAVEALVLKDTATGDISELPVEGVFEAIGHDPRSALVRGQVETDPVGYVITRPGSTATNLPGVFAAGDLVDHTYRQAVTAAGTGCSAALDAERFLMTLTDRRAPEPAGATEPALA
;
A
#
# COMPACT_ATOMS: atom_id res chain seq x y z
N MET A 1 -14.68 -15.39 -30.84
CA MET A 1 -13.92 -16.47 -30.18
C MET A 1 -12.44 -16.13 -30.33
N PRO A 2 -11.75 -15.57 -29.33
CA PRO A 2 -10.31 -15.38 -29.41
C PRO A 2 -9.59 -16.69 -29.06
N THR A 3 -8.61 -17.05 -29.89
CA THR A 3 -7.81 -18.27 -29.84
C THR A 3 -6.71 -18.21 -28.79
N ALA A 4 -6.45 -19.34 -28.14
CA ALA A 4 -5.37 -19.54 -27.16
C ALA A 4 -3.98 -19.22 -27.74
N GLY A 5 -3.18 -18.43 -27.00
CA GLY A 5 -1.78 -18.14 -27.32
C GLY A 5 -0.84 -19.26 -26.86
N ALA A 6 0.23 -19.47 -27.63
CA ALA A 6 1.28 -20.47 -27.44
C ALA A 6 2.04 -20.36 -26.09
N PRO A 7 2.69 -21.45 -25.61
CA PRO A 7 3.41 -21.44 -24.35
C PRO A 7 4.67 -20.56 -24.43
N ARG A 8 4.90 -19.70 -23.42
CA ARG A 8 6.10 -18.86 -23.30
C ARG A 8 7.14 -19.49 -22.37
N ASN A 9 8.41 -19.29 -22.72
CA ASN A 9 9.59 -19.89 -22.11
C ASN A 9 10.07 -19.08 -20.89
N LEU A 10 10.51 -19.80 -19.85
CA LEU A 10 10.75 -19.35 -18.47
C LEU A 10 12.22 -18.92 -18.24
N SER A 11 12.62 -17.75 -18.72
CA SER A 11 13.84 -17.07 -18.26
C SER A 11 13.41 -15.87 -17.38
N GLU A 12 13.15 -16.17 -16.12
CA GLU A 12 12.19 -15.54 -15.20
C GLU A 12 12.68 -14.31 -14.40
N GLY A 13 11.69 -13.46 -14.05
CA GLY A 13 11.65 -12.43 -12.98
C GLY A 13 10.81 -11.20 -13.39
N PRO A 14 10.02 -10.51 -12.52
CA PRO A 14 9.48 -10.84 -11.19
C PRO A 14 7.92 -10.85 -11.12
N GLY A 15 7.37 -11.58 -10.14
CA GLY A 15 5.92 -11.79 -9.91
C GLY A 15 5.30 -12.71 -10.96
N GLU A 16 4.49 -13.71 -10.59
CA GLU A 16 4.01 -14.80 -11.48
C GLU A 16 3.31 -14.35 -12.79
N ASP A 17 3.07 -13.04 -13.00
CA ASP A 17 2.53 -12.46 -14.23
C ASP A 17 3.31 -11.26 -14.83
N GLY A 18 4.37 -10.77 -14.17
CA GLY A 18 5.14 -9.59 -14.62
C GLY A 18 4.37 -8.26 -14.67
N ARG A 19 3.24 -8.13 -13.96
CA ARG A 19 2.42 -6.89 -13.96
C ARG A 19 2.99 -5.86 -12.99
N VAL A 20 3.26 -4.65 -13.50
CA VAL A 20 3.61 -3.48 -12.69
C VAL A 20 2.39 -3.04 -11.88
N ARG A 21 2.56 -2.84 -10.56
CA ARG A 21 1.52 -2.31 -9.67
C ARG A 21 1.76 -0.82 -9.44
N GLU A 22 0.70 -0.02 -9.56
CA GLU A 22 0.76 1.41 -9.27
C GLU A 22 0.75 1.68 -7.77
N VAL A 23 0.11 0.79 -6.99
CA VAL A 23 0.02 0.86 -5.54
C VAL A 23 0.25 -0.51 -4.93
N ILE A 24 1.16 -0.56 -3.95
CA ILE A 24 1.39 -1.69 -3.06
C ILE A 24 1.09 -1.23 -1.63
N ILE A 25 0.33 -2.03 -0.90
CA ILE A 25 -0.06 -1.78 0.49
C ILE A 25 0.46 -2.92 1.33
N ILE A 26 1.15 -2.59 2.41
CA ILE A 26 1.71 -3.56 3.35
C ILE A 26 0.97 -3.41 4.68
N GLY A 27 0.22 -4.44 5.05
CA GLY A 27 -0.54 -4.50 6.30
C GLY A 27 -2.03 -4.81 6.10
N SER A 28 -2.54 -5.72 6.94
CA SER A 28 -3.92 -6.24 6.94
C SER A 28 -4.78 -5.70 8.12
N GLY A 29 -4.43 -4.52 8.64
CA GLY A 29 -5.23 -3.83 9.67
C GLY A 29 -6.27 -2.87 9.08
N PRO A 30 -7.05 -2.16 9.93
CA PRO A 30 -8.00 -1.13 9.47
C PRO A 30 -7.37 -0.08 8.55
N THR A 31 -6.12 0.31 8.82
CA THR A 31 -5.34 1.22 7.97
C THR A 31 -5.14 0.66 6.56
N GLY A 32 -4.66 -0.57 6.46
CA GLY A 32 -4.33 -1.21 5.18
C GLY A 32 -5.56 -1.45 4.32
N TYR A 33 -6.61 -2.04 4.88
CA TYR A 33 -7.86 -2.26 4.14
C TYR A 33 -8.54 -0.95 3.75
N THR A 34 -8.50 0.08 4.61
CA THR A 34 -9.07 1.39 4.21
C THR A 34 -8.25 2.03 3.09
N ALA A 35 -6.92 1.97 3.15
CA ALA A 35 -6.08 2.43 2.05
C ALA A 35 -6.40 1.67 0.74
N ALA A 36 -6.62 0.35 0.82
CA ALA A 36 -6.97 -0.49 -0.32
C ALA A 36 -8.33 -0.13 -0.90
N ILE A 37 -9.36 0.08 -0.06
CA ILE A 37 -10.69 0.51 -0.51
C ILE A 37 -10.60 1.82 -1.30
N TYR A 38 -9.87 2.82 -0.79
CA TYR A 38 -9.80 4.13 -1.43
C TYR A 38 -9.00 4.10 -2.73
N THR A 39 -7.84 3.44 -2.75
CA THR A 39 -7.03 3.30 -3.97
C THR A 39 -7.71 2.42 -5.03
N ALA A 40 -8.41 1.36 -4.62
CA ALA A 40 -9.20 0.55 -5.53
C ALA A 40 -10.37 1.34 -6.14
N ARG A 41 -11.06 2.17 -5.34
CA ARG A 41 -12.11 3.08 -5.83
C ARG A 41 -11.59 4.15 -6.79
N ALA A 42 -10.31 4.53 -6.68
CA ALA A 42 -9.63 5.40 -7.62
C ALA A 42 -9.19 4.68 -8.91
N GLY A 43 -9.41 3.36 -9.02
CA GLY A 43 -9.08 2.57 -10.20
C GLY A 43 -7.62 2.10 -10.27
N LEU A 44 -6.88 2.17 -9.16
CA LEU A 44 -5.43 1.90 -9.11
C LEU A 44 -5.07 0.41 -8.89
N ALA A 45 -6.05 -0.48 -8.82
CA ALA A 45 -5.89 -1.93 -8.65
C ALA A 45 -4.80 -2.34 -7.62
N PRO A 46 -4.91 -1.87 -6.36
CA PRO A 46 -3.86 -2.03 -5.37
C PRO A 46 -3.58 -3.51 -5.07
N LEU A 47 -2.31 -3.83 -4.79
CA LEU A 47 -1.90 -5.11 -4.20
C LEU A 47 -1.73 -4.93 -2.70
N VAL A 48 -2.43 -5.74 -1.90
CA VAL A 48 -2.32 -5.74 -0.45
C VAL A 48 -1.60 -7.01 -0.02
N PHE A 49 -0.51 -6.85 0.74
CA PHE A 49 0.12 -7.96 1.42
C PHE A 49 -0.39 -8.05 2.87
N GLU A 50 -0.99 -9.19 3.18
CA GLU A 50 -1.58 -9.52 4.47
C GLU A 50 -0.61 -10.38 5.29
N GLY A 51 -0.61 -10.20 6.62
CA GLY A 51 0.25 -11.01 7.49
C GLY A 51 -0.32 -12.36 7.88
N ALA A 52 0.59 -13.35 7.92
CA ALA A 52 0.42 -14.78 8.12
C ALA A 52 -0.47 -15.23 9.31
N LEU A 53 -0.28 -14.61 10.48
CA LEU A 53 -0.81 -15.19 11.73
C LEU A 53 -1.97 -14.42 12.35
N ASP A 54 -2.33 -13.24 11.82
CA ASP A 54 -3.37 -12.37 12.36
C ASP A 54 -3.85 -11.34 11.30
N ALA A 55 -4.34 -11.80 10.14
CA ALA A 55 -4.97 -10.90 9.17
C ALA A 55 -6.14 -10.17 9.83
N GLY A 56 -5.94 -8.90 10.20
CA GLY A 56 -6.86 -8.14 11.05
C GLY A 56 -6.20 -7.30 12.15
N GLY A 57 -4.91 -7.51 12.43
CA GLY A 57 -4.20 -6.74 13.46
C GLY A 57 -4.64 -7.08 14.89
N ALA A 58 -4.47 -6.15 15.84
CA ALA A 58 -4.91 -6.32 17.23
C ALA A 58 -6.41 -6.64 17.39
N LEU A 59 -7.23 -6.36 16.37
CA LEU A 59 -8.66 -6.66 16.37
C LEU A 59 -8.97 -8.15 16.27
N MET A 60 -8.06 -8.99 15.78
CA MET A 60 -8.27 -10.45 15.75
C MET A 60 -8.43 -11.06 17.15
N ASN A 61 -7.88 -10.39 18.16
CA ASN A 61 -7.93 -10.81 19.56
C ASN A 61 -8.97 -10.03 20.39
N THR A 62 -9.76 -9.16 19.75
CA THR A 62 -10.75 -8.30 20.43
C THR A 62 -12.15 -8.92 20.38
N THR A 63 -12.81 -9.04 21.55
CA THR A 63 -14.15 -9.62 21.65
C THR A 63 -15.21 -8.69 21.06
N GLU A 64 -15.37 -7.47 21.57
CA GLU A 64 -16.38 -6.51 21.08
C GLU A 64 -15.75 -5.15 20.77
N VAL A 65 -16.13 -4.57 19.63
CA VAL A 65 -15.73 -3.26 19.15
C VAL A 65 -16.95 -2.35 19.15
N GLU A 66 -17.06 -1.48 20.16
CA GLU A 66 -18.16 -0.52 20.32
C GLU A 66 -17.82 0.88 19.77
N ASN A 67 -16.55 1.13 19.46
CA ASN A 67 -16.01 2.45 19.14
C ASN A 67 -15.64 2.61 17.65
N PHE A 68 -16.12 1.72 16.77
CA PHE A 68 -16.05 1.88 15.33
C PHE A 68 -17.42 2.35 14.79
N PRO A 69 -17.55 3.60 14.30
CA PRO A 69 -18.84 4.13 13.86
C PRO A 69 -19.50 3.28 12.77
N GLY A 70 -20.81 3.10 12.88
CA GLY A 70 -21.61 2.28 11.96
C GLY A 70 -22.10 0.96 12.57
N PHE A 71 -21.61 0.59 13.76
CA PHE A 71 -22.00 -0.63 14.49
C PHE A 71 -22.63 -0.27 15.84
N PRO A 72 -23.93 0.12 15.88
CA PRO A 72 -24.59 0.60 17.10
C PRO A 72 -24.71 -0.47 18.19
N ASP A 73 -24.74 -1.75 17.80
CA ASP A 73 -24.85 -2.90 18.71
C ASP A 73 -23.50 -3.60 18.92
N ALA A 74 -22.38 -2.87 18.70
CA ALA A 74 -21.02 -3.41 18.59
C ALA A 74 -20.84 -4.37 17.41
N ILE A 75 -19.58 -4.74 17.16
CA ILE A 75 -19.18 -5.78 16.21
C ILE A 75 -18.01 -6.57 16.79
N LEU A 76 -17.90 -7.86 16.48
CA LEU A 76 -16.72 -8.63 16.86
C LEU A 76 -15.50 -8.12 16.07
N GLY A 77 -14.33 -8.11 16.70
CA GLY A 77 -13.09 -7.66 16.05
C GLY A 77 -12.81 -8.38 14.72
N PRO A 78 -12.85 -9.73 14.67
CA PRO A 78 -12.69 -10.48 13.42
C PRO A 78 -13.72 -10.12 12.35
N ASP A 79 -15.01 -9.99 12.72
CA ASP A 79 -16.07 -9.65 11.77
C ASP A 79 -15.88 -8.24 11.17
N LEU A 80 -15.37 -7.29 11.96
CA LEU A 80 -15.01 -5.97 11.45
C LEU A 80 -13.90 -6.05 10.40
N MET A 81 -12.88 -6.89 10.66
CA MET A 81 -11.76 -7.06 9.73
C MET A 81 -12.19 -7.77 8.44
N ASP A 82 -13.00 -8.82 8.54
CA ASP A 82 -13.57 -9.51 7.38
C ASP A 82 -14.44 -8.59 6.53
N ASN A 83 -15.23 -7.71 7.17
CA ASN A 83 -16.03 -6.71 6.46
C ASN A 83 -15.15 -5.70 5.70
N LEU A 84 -14.08 -5.21 6.32
CA LEU A 84 -13.14 -4.28 5.67
C LEU A 84 -12.39 -4.96 4.52
N ARG A 85 -11.92 -6.20 4.73
CA ARG A 85 -11.24 -7.03 3.73
C ARG A 85 -12.14 -7.27 2.52
N SER A 86 -13.36 -7.74 2.76
CA SER A 86 -14.38 -8.00 1.72
C SER A 86 -14.74 -6.73 0.96
N GLN A 87 -14.76 -5.57 1.64
CA GLN A 87 -15.01 -4.29 1.00
C GLN A 87 -13.85 -3.88 0.08
N ALA A 88 -12.59 -4.13 0.47
CA ALA A 88 -11.44 -3.87 -0.38
C ALA A 88 -11.49 -4.74 -1.66
N GLU A 89 -11.72 -6.04 -1.52
CA GLU A 89 -11.87 -7.00 -2.63
C GLU A 89 -13.01 -6.58 -3.57
N LYS A 90 -14.17 -6.18 -3.02
CA LYS A 90 -15.32 -5.70 -3.79
C LYS A 90 -14.98 -4.55 -4.73
N PHE A 91 -14.04 -3.67 -4.34
CA PHE A 91 -13.62 -2.54 -5.18
C PHE A 91 -12.45 -2.87 -6.11
N GLY A 92 -11.93 -4.10 -6.08
CA GLY A 92 -10.88 -4.57 -6.99
C GLY A 92 -9.46 -4.51 -6.40
N ALA A 93 -9.33 -4.44 -5.07
CA ALA A 93 -8.05 -4.73 -4.43
C ALA A 93 -7.72 -6.23 -4.58
N GLU A 94 -6.46 -6.54 -4.86
CA GLU A 94 -5.94 -7.90 -4.82
C GLU A 94 -5.21 -8.11 -3.51
N LEU A 95 -5.46 -9.24 -2.86
CA LEU A 95 -4.94 -9.55 -1.54
C LEU A 95 -4.07 -10.79 -1.64
N VAL A 96 -2.85 -10.69 -1.15
CA VAL A 96 -1.91 -11.79 -1.02
C VAL A 96 -1.77 -12.07 0.47
N THR A 97 -2.35 -13.18 0.89
CA THR A 97 -2.12 -13.76 2.20
C THR A 97 -0.94 -14.71 2.07
N ASP A 98 0.16 -14.41 2.75
CA ASP A 98 1.33 -15.27 2.73
C ASP A 98 1.75 -15.64 4.15
N ASP A 99 1.65 -16.93 4.44
CA ASP A 99 1.89 -17.48 5.76
C ASP A 99 3.38 -17.77 6.04
N ASP A 100 4.21 -17.82 4.98
CA ASP A 100 5.58 -18.35 5.06
C ASP A 100 6.65 -17.49 4.36
N THR A 101 6.27 -16.43 3.63
CA THR A 101 7.24 -15.63 2.86
C THR A 101 7.42 -14.22 3.43
N ALA A 102 8.62 -13.95 3.94
CA ALA A 102 9.06 -12.59 4.21
C ALA A 102 9.28 -11.87 2.87
N VAL A 103 8.76 -10.65 2.72
CA VAL A 103 9.17 -9.81 1.58
C VAL A 103 10.55 -9.28 1.90
N GLU A 104 11.55 -9.65 1.08
CA GLU A 104 12.96 -9.24 1.20
C GLU A 104 13.31 -8.02 0.34
N ALA A 105 12.55 -7.79 -0.74
CA ALA A 105 12.74 -6.66 -1.63
C ALA A 105 11.50 -6.38 -2.47
N LEU A 106 11.30 -5.11 -2.79
CA LEU A 106 10.40 -4.67 -3.86
C LEU A 106 11.24 -4.37 -5.09
N VAL A 107 10.96 -5.06 -6.20
CA VAL A 107 11.54 -4.71 -7.50
C VAL A 107 10.69 -3.60 -8.11
N LEU A 108 11.25 -2.39 -8.12
CA LEU A 108 10.61 -1.20 -8.63
C LEU A 108 11.02 -0.98 -10.09
N LYS A 109 10.03 -0.78 -10.95
CA LYS A 109 10.26 -0.34 -12.31
C LYS A 109 9.86 1.12 -12.43
N ASP A 110 10.81 1.98 -12.79
CA ASP A 110 10.51 3.35 -13.16
C ASP A 110 9.62 3.35 -14.42
N THR A 111 8.43 3.94 -14.32
CA THR A 111 7.45 3.94 -15.40
C THR A 111 7.75 4.98 -16.49
N ALA A 112 8.66 5.92 -16.24
CA ALA A 112 9.12 6.93 -17.18
C ALA A 112 10.39 6.49 -17.92
N THR A 113 11.41 5.99 -17.21
CA THR A 113 12.68 5.56 -17.82
C THR A 113 12.71 4.08 -18.18
N GLY A 114 11.88 3.26 -17.52
CA GLY A 114 11.90 1.81 -17.64
C GLY A 114 12.99 1.13 -16.79
N ASP A 115 13.77 1.91 -16.04
CA ASP A 115 14.84 1.39 -15.20
C ASP A 115 14.29 0.50 -14.11
N ILE A 116 15.00 -0.59 -13.83
CA ILE A 116 14.68 -1.51 -12.75
C ILE A 116 15.60 -1.19 -11.59
N SER A 117 15.02 -1.01 -10.41
CA SER A 117 15.73 -0.84 -9.15
C SER A 117 15.16 -1.80 -8.12
N GLU A 118 15.98 -2.17 -7.16
CA GLU A 118 15.56 -2.96 -6.03
C GLU A 118 15.47 -2.04 -4.82
N LEU A 119 14.32 -2.06 -4.15
CA LEU A 119 14.16 -1.47 -2.83
C LEU A 119 14.19 -2.62 -1.83
N PRO A 120 15.33 -2.84 -1.13
CA PRO A 120 15.40 -3.84 -0.07
C PRO A 120 14.38 -3.49 1.00
N VAL A 121 13.53 -4.45 1.35
CA VAL A 121 12.56 -4.34 2.45
C VAL A 121 12.71 -5.59 3.30
N GLU A 122 12.92 -5.49 4.60
CA GLU A 122 13.11 -6.69 5.44
C GLU A 122 11.84 -6.91 6.27
N GLY A 123 10.88 -7.67 5.72
CA GLY A 123 9.53 -7.74 6.26
C GLY A 123 9.02 -9.13 6.56
N VAL A 124 9.01 -9.52 7.84
CA VAL A 124 8.10 -10.54 8.38
C VAL A 124 6.79 -9.87 8.71
N PHE A 125 5.69 -10.37 8.14
CA PHE A 125 4.36 -9.83 8.41
C PHE A 125 3.84 -10.32 9.76
N GLU A 126 3.97 -9.47 10.78
CA GLU A 126 3.32 -9.68 12.06
C GLU A 126 2.47 -8.46 12.39
N ALA A 127 1.17 -8.70 12.54
CA ALA A 127 0.13 -7.75 12.95
C ALA A 127 0.62 -6.64 13.89
N ILE A 128 0.23 -5.40 13.57
CA ILE A 128 0.61 -4.20 14.34
C ILE A 128 -0.10 -4.20 15.70
N GLY A 129 0.72 -4.07 16.75
CA GLY A 129 0.37 -3.78 18.13
C GLY A 129 1.20 -2.58 18.64
N HIS A 130 1.45 -2.49 19.94
CA HIS A 130 2.17 -1.36 20.56
C HIS A 130 3.62 -1.13 20.05
N ASP A 131 4.20 -2.11 19.34
CA ASP A 131 5.48 -2.00 18.67
C ASP A 131 5.26 -1.57 17.21
N PRO A 132 5.79 -0.40 16.77
CA PRO A 132 5.63 0.08 15.40
C PRO A 132 6.30 -0.84 14.37
N ARG A 133 7.21 -1.74 14.77
CA ARG A 133 7.85 -2.76 13.91
C ARG A 133 8.31 -2.22 12.55
N SER A 134 8.94 -1.04 12.55
CA SER A 134 9.46 -0.36 11.35
C SER A 134 10.67 -1.04 10.69
N ALA A 135 10.98 -2.30 11.07
CA ALA A 135 12.07 -3.11 10.51
C ALA A 135 12.01 -3.19 8.99
N LEU A 136 10.81 -3.31 8.42
CA LEU A 136 10.53 -3.33 6.98
C LEU A 136 11.18 -2.18 6.21
N VAL A 137 11.24 -1.00 6.83
CA VAL A 137 11.66 0.26 6.19
C VAL A 137 12.89 0.85 6.87
N ARG A 138 13.55 0.09 7.74
CA ARG A 138 14.68 0.55 8.54
C ARG A 138 15.84 0.97 7.63
N GLY A 139 16.35 2.18 7.87
CA GLY A 139 17.43 2.75 7.05
C GLY A 139 16.98 3.30 5.70
N GLN A 140 15.72 3.09 5.31
CA GLN A 140 15.11 3.67 4.11
C GLN A 140 14.29 4.90 4.47
N VAL A 141 13.40 4.77 5.46
CA VAL A 141 12.61 5.90 5.97
C VAL A 141 13.13 6.39 7.32
N GLU A 142 12.93 7.68 7.56
CA GLU A 142 13.23 8.30 8.84
C GLU A 142 12.29 7.77 9.92
N THR A 143 12.87 7.45 11.07
CA THR A 143 12.13 7.02 12.27
C THR A 143 12.57 7.84 13.46
N ASP A 144 11.67 7.98 14.44
CA ASP A 144 12.01 8.57 15.72
C ASP A 144 12.84 7.61 16.60
N PRO A 145 13.36 8.04 17.76
CA PRO A 145 14.21 7.20 18.61
C PRO A 145 13.54 5.90 19.12
N VAL A 146 12.22 5.82 19.07
CA VAL A 146 11.44 4.64 19.51
C VAL A 146 10.87 3.83 18.33
N GLY A 147 11.21 4.21 17.09
CA GLY A 147 10.97 3.41 15.89
C GLY A 147 9.73 3.79 15.09
N TYR A 148 8.99 4.85 15.44
CA TYR A 148 7.83 5.30 14.66
C TYR A 148 8.29 6.02 13.40
N VAL A 149 7.61 5.79 12.29
CA VAL A 149 7.96 6.43 11.02
C VAL A 149 7.59 7.91 11.07
N ILE A 150 8.52 8.75 10.65
CA ILE A 150 8.31 10.20 10.59
C ILE A 150 7.66 10.54 9.24
N THR A 151 6.50 11.20 9.30
CA THR A 151 5.82 11.75 8.13
C THR A 151 5.89 13.27 8.09
N ARG A 152 5.65 13.84 6.92
CA ARG A 152 5.60 15.30 6.73
C ARG A 152 4.39 15.88 7.48
N PRO A 153 4.50 17.06 8.11
CA PRO A 153 3.37 17.70 8.78
C PRO A 153 2.16 17.85 7.85
N GLY A 154 1.01 17.32 8.27
CA GLY A 154 -0.24 17.38 7.50
C GLY A 154 -0.34 16.41 6.33
N SER A 155 0.55 15.42 6.23
CA SER A 155 0.55 14.38 5.20
C SER A 155 1.03 13.04 5.78
N THR A 156 0.79 11.96 5.03
CA THR A 156 1.31 10.61 5.29
C THR A 156 2.63 10.34 4.58
N ALA A 157 3.12 11.28 3.75
CA ALA A 157 4.35 11.13 3.01
C ALA A 157 5.59 11.07 3.93
N THR A 158 6.50 10.15 3.63
CA THR A 158 7.79 10.01 4.33
C THR A 158 8.89 10.88 3.70
N ASN A 159 10.15 10.68 4.10
CA ASN A 159 11.32 11.25 3.42
C ASN A 159 11.53 10.64 2.02
N LEU A 160 11.07 9.42 1.76
CA LEU A 160 11.18 8.76 0.45
C LEU A 160 9.99 9.11 -0.47
N PRO A 161 10.24 9.65 -1.67
CA PRO A 161 9.17 9.90 -2.65
C PRO A 161 8.41 8.61 -3.01
N GLY A 162 7.09 8.67 -2.99
CA GLY A 162 6.23 7.52 -3.30
C GLY A 162 6.03 6.55 -2.13
N VAL A 163 6.64 6.80 -0.97
CA VAL A 163 6.47 5.98 0.24
C VAL A 163 5.65 6.77 1.28
N PHE A 164 4.55 6.17 1.72
CA PHE A 164 3.60 6.74 2.67
C PHE A 164 3.47 5.83 3.90
N ALA A 165 3.27 6.43 5.07
CA ALA A 165 3.09 5.71 6.33
C ALA A 165 1.86 6.24 7.07
N ALA A 166 1.09 5.33 7.67
CA ALA A 166 -0.19 5.63 8.32
C ALA A 166 -0.50 4.62 9.42
N GLY A 167 -1.55 4.90 10.20
CA GLY A 167 -1.98 4.07 11.31
C GLY A 167 -1.00 4.08 12.47
N ASP A 168 -0.95 2.96 13.18
CA ASP A 168 -0.15 2.80 14.39
C ASP A 168 1.36 2.91 14.13
N LEU A 169 1.82 2.77 12.88
CA LEU A 169 3.21 2.98 12.47
C LEU A 169 3.70 4.43 12.70
N VAL A 170 2.77 5.39 12.74
CA VAL A 170 3.06 6.83 12.88
C VAL A 170 2.32 7.49 14.06
N ASP A 171 1.42 6.76 14.73
CA ASP A 171 0.58 7.29 15.81
C ASP A 171 1.09 6.85 17.20
N HIS A 172 1.57 7.81 17.98
CA HIS A 172 2.01 7.60 19.36
C HIS A 172 0.89 7.64 20.40
N THR A 173 -0.29 8.14 20.02
CA THR A 173 -1.27 8.66 20.98
C THR A 173 -2.58 7.88 20.93
N TYR A 174 -3.21 7.76 19.76
CA TYR A 174 -4.59 7.29 19.69
C TYR A 174 -4.70 5.80 19.44
N ARG A 175 -4.09 5.29 18.37
CA ARG A 175 -4.05 3.85 18.02
C ARG A 175 -5.41 3.16 18.17
N GLN A 176 -6.44 3.80 17.63
CA GLN A 176 -7.80 3.25 17.60
C GLN A 176 -8.10 2.75 16.19
N ALA A 177 -8.92 1.70 16.07
CA ALA A 177 -9.32 1.16 14.77
C ALA A 177 -9.88 2.24 13.81
N VAL A 178 -10.68 3.17 14.34
CA VAL A 178 -11.26 4.28 13.57
C VAL A 178 -10.22 5.33 13.15
N THR A 179 -9.23 5.65 14.00
CA THR A 179 -8.16 6.61 13.64
C THR A 179 -7.18 5.97 12.65
N ALA A 180 -6.88 4.69 12.84
CA ALA A 180 -6.11 3.86 11.92
C ALA A 180 -6.76 3.80 10.53
N ALA A 181 -8.08 3.56 10.45
CA ALA A 181 -8.83 3.61 9.20
C ALA A 181 -8.78 5.00 8.54
N GLY A 182 -9.00 6.07 9.32
CA GLY A 182 -8.95 7.45 8.82
C GLY A 182 -7.60 7.84 8.22
N THR A 183 -6.50 7.44 8.83
CA THR A 183 -5.15 7.67 8.29
C THR A 183 -4.84 6.78 7.09
N GLY A 184 -5.42 5.57 6.99
CA GLY A 184 -5.37 4.75 5.78
C GLY A 184 -6.02 5.42 4.56
N CYS A 185 -7.19 6.06 4.75
CA CYS A 185 -7.81 6.91 3.73
C CYS A 185 -6.91 8.08 3.33
N SER A 186 -6.26 8.72 4.31
CA SER A 186 -5.32 9.83 4.07
C SER A 186 -4.12 9.38 3.21
N ALA A 187 -3.56 8.20 3.49
CA ALA A 187 -2.46 7.62 2.72
C ALA A 187 -2.86 7.32 1.27
N ALA A 188 -4.07 6.79 1.06
CA ALA A 188 -4.58 6.54 -0.29
C ALA A 188 -4.69 7.83 -1.12
N LEU A 189 -5.20 8.91 -0.52
CA LEU A 189 -5.35 10.20 -1.19
C LEU A 189 -4.00 10.87 -1.49
N ASP A 190 -3.03 10.75 -0.57
CA ASP A 190 -1.68 11.24 -0.79
C ASP A 190 -0.96 10.45 -1.91
N ALA A 191 -1.15 9.12 -1.96
CA ALA A 191 -0.62 8.26 -3.01
C ALA A 191 -1.23 8.58 -4.38
N GLU A 192 -2.56 8.74 -4.45
CA GLU A 192 -3.26 9.16 -5.67
C GLU A 192 -2.71 10.50 -6.18
N ARG A 193 -2.59 11.49 -5.29
CA ARG A 193 -2.04 12.81 -5.65
C ARG A 193 -0.62 12.70 -6.17
N PHE A 194 0.22 11.88 -5.53
CA PHE A 194 1.60 11.66 -5.98
C PHE A 194 1.65 11.05 -7.38
N LEU A 195 0.85 10.03 -7.67
CA LEU A 195 0.75 9.41 -8.99
C LEU A 195 0.29 10.40 -10.07
N MET A 196 -0.65 11.30 -9.74
CA MET A 196 -1.06 12.39 -10.64
C MET A 196 0.12 13.29 -11.01
N THR A 197 1.01 13.61 -10.05
CA THR A 197 2.21 14.43 -10.33
C THR A 197 3.22 13.75 -11.25
N LEU A 198 3.25 12.41 -11.28
CA LEU A 198 4.09 11.64 -12.20
C LEU A 198 3.46 11.59 -13.61
N THR A 199 2.14 11.53 -13.68
CA THR A 199 1.40 11.50 -14.95
C THR A 199 1.48 12.83 -15.69
N ASP A 200 1.42 13.96 -14.97
CA ASP A 200 1.60 15.29 -15.58
C ASP A 200 3.02 15.54 -16.11
N ARG A 201 4.04 14.88 -15.54
CA ARG A 201 5.42 14.89 -16.07
C ARG A 201 5.59 14.04 -17.34
N ARG A 202 4.58 13.25 -17.72
CA ARG A 202 4.59 12.34 -18.88
C ARG A 202 4.00 12.98 -20.15
N ALA A 203 3.64 14.28 -20.14
CA ALA A 203 3.22 14.95 -21.36
C ALA A 203 4.33 14.77 -22.43
N PRO A 204 4.00 14.25 -23.64
CA PRO A 204 5.01 14.09 -24.67
C PRO A 204 5.62 15.46 -24.97
N GLU A 205 6.96 15.54 -25.08
CA GLU A 205 7.57 16.71 -25.69
C GLU A 205 6.86 16.97 -27.03
N PRO A 206 6.50 18.22 -27.34
CA PRO A 206 5.89 18.52 -28.63
C PRO A 206 6.83 18.02 -29.71
N ALA A 207 6.34 17.08 -30.53
CA ALA A 207 7.09 16.50 -31.62
C ALA A 207 7.67 17.63 -32.48
N GLY A 208 9.00 17.73 -32.45
CA GLY A 208 9.85 18.60 -33.28
C GLY A 208 9.18 19.83 -33.85
N ALA A 209 9.34 20.98 -33.19
CA ALA A 209 9.28 22.25 -33.89
C ALA A 209 10.41 22.23 -34.94
N THR A 210 10.08 21.86 -36.18
CA THR A 210 10.95 22.12 -37.32
C THR A 210 11.14 23.63 -37.37
N GLU A 211 12.35 24.09 -37.05
CA GLU A 211 12.75 25.47 -37.30
C GLU A 211 12.43 25.81 -38.77
N PRO A 212 11.79 26.96 -39.05
CA PRO A 212 11.59 27.36 -40.42
C PRO A 212 12.98 27.59 -41.05
N ALA A 213 13.27 26.87 -42.13
CA ALA A 213 14.44 27.12 -42.94
C ALA A 213 14.39 28.58 -43.41
N LEU A 214 15.38 29.38 -42.98
CA LEU A 214 15.62 30.68 -43.58
C LEU A 214 15.93 30.47 -45.07
N ALA A 215 15.12 31.08 -45.93
CA ALA A 215 15.41 31.36 -47.32
C ALA A 215 15.23 32.86 -47.56
#